data_AF-A0A2M7QKN0-F1
#
_entry.id   AF-A0A2M7QKN0-F1
#
_cell.length_a   1.000
_cell.length_b   1.000
_cell.length_c   1.000
_cell.angle_alpha   90.00
_cell.angle_beta   90.00
_cell.angle_gamma   90.00
#
_symmetry.space_group_name_H-M   'P 1'
#
loop_
_entity.id
_entity.type
_entity.pdbx_description
1 polymer ?
#
loop_
_entity_poly.entity_id
_entity_poly.type
_entity_poly.pdbx_seq_one_letter_code
_entity_poly.pdbx_strand_id
1 'polypeptide(L)'
;MIKIFNKFFRLFFSDALLIAIIVLNVIINLFQTIKGKIVYDIDIARDFLLIDQIILTQHPTLIGARTAIDGVFHGPFWLYLNLPIFFLSKGNPIVISWFWLLLFMLLLLSVFIITSKIADKKSALIACTLLSTQGIFFIKSPTNPFGAFLLYPFFFYFFLNYVCKHNKQHLALSVILLGFIIQSEIVFGLPIFFSVFFLLFLSKNK
;
A
#
# COMPACT_ATOMS: atom_id res chain seq x y z
N MET A 1 35.25 3.41 23.34
CA MET A 1 34.54 2.74 22.22
C MET A 1 33.03 2.66 22.45
N ILE A 2 32.55 2.01 23.53
CA ILE A 2 31.10 1.83 23.80
C ILE A 2 30.32 3.15 23.94
N LYS A 3 30.87 4.17 24.61
CA LYS A 3 30.20 5.49 24.75
C LYS A 3 30.03 6.23 23.40
N ILE A 4 31.02 6.12 22.50
CA ILE A 4 30.97 6.72 21.16
C ILE A 4 29.93 5.99 20.30
N PHE A 5 29.94 4.65 20.36
CA PHE A 5 28.95 3.81 19.68
C PHE A 5 27.51 4.13 20.14
N ASN A 6 27.27 4.23 21.46
CA ASN A 6 25.95 4.57 21.99
C ASN A 6 25.50 5.99 21.62
N LYS A 7 26.42 6.96 21.57
CA LYS A 7 26.12 8.33 21.12
C LYS A 7 25.77 8.35 19.63
N PHE A 8 26.51 7.62 18.81
CA PHE A 8 26.24 7.47 17.38
C PHE A 8 24.87 6.80 17.13
N PHE A 9 24.59 5.70 17.83
CA PHE A 9 23.30 4.99 17.73
C PHE A 9 22.13 5.90 18.14
N ARG A 10 22.27 6.65 19.24
CA ARG A 10 21.24 7.61 19.69
C ARG A 10 21.01 8.75 18.69
N LEU A 11 22.05 9.20 17.99
CA LEU A 11 21.93 10.21 16.93
C LEU A 11 21.25 9.64 15.67
N PHE A 12 21.66 8.44 15.25
CA PHE A 12 21.11 7.72 14.09
C PHE A 12 19.62 7.41 14.27
N PHE A 13 19.23 7.06 15.48
CA PHE A 13 17.85 6.89 15.88
C PHE A 13 17.33 8.12 16.64
N SER A 14 17.67 9.33 16.21
CA SER A 14 16.98 10.55 16.69
C SER A 14 15.71 10.79 15.89
N ASP A 15 14.65 11.30 16.52
CA ASP A 15 13.38 11.54 15.83
C ASP A 15 13.52 12.57 14.71
N ALA A 16 14.32 13.63 14.94
CA ALA A 16 14.61 14.66 13.96
C ALA A 16 15.26 14.10 12.70
N LEU A 17 16.23 13.18 12.84
CA LEU A 17 16.90 12.57 11.70
C LEU A 17 15.94 11.67 10.90
N LEU A 18 15.12 10.84 11.58
CA LEU A 18 14.14 9.99 10.91
C LEU A 18 13.12 10.81 10.12
N ILE A 19 12.61 11.91 10.71
CA ILE A 19 11.69 12.84 10.03
C ILE A 19 12.39 13.50 8.84
N ALA A 20 13.64 13.96 9.00
CA ALA A 20 14.40 14.56 7.91
C ALA A 20 14.57 13.59 6.73
N ILE A 21 14.85 12.31 7.00
CA ILE A 21 14.96 11.27 5.96
C ILE A 21 13.62 11.05 5.24
N ILE A 22 12.52 10.99 5.99
CA ILE A 22 11.16 10.83 5.40
C ILE A 22 10.85 12.02 4.49
N VAL A 23 11.06 13.25 4.97
CA VAL A 23 10.82 14.48 4.20
C VAL A 23 11.70 14.53 2.97
N LEU A 24 12.99 14.19 3.09
CA LEU A 24 13.92 14.14 1.97
C LEU A 24 13.44 13.15 0.90
N ASN A 25 13.02 11.94 1.29
CA ASN A 25 12.49 10.95 0.37
C ASN A 25 11.23 11.46 -0.34
N VAL A 26 10.29 12.09 0.38
CA VAL A 26 9.09 12.69 -0.23
C VAL A 26 9.46 13.79 -1.23
N ILE A 27 10.42 14.66 -0.90
CA ILE A 27 10.92 15.72 -1.80
C ILE A 27 11.57 15.12 -3.06
N ILE A 28 12.39 14.07 -2.90
CA ILE A 28 13.00 13.37 -4.05
C ILE A 28 11.89 12.85 -4.97
N ASN A 29 10.90 12.16 -4.42
CA ASN A 29 9.78 11.61 -5.20
C ASN A 29 8.95 12.70 -5.89
N LEU A 30 8.68 13.81 -5.19
CA LEU A 30 8.03 15.00 -5.74
C LEU A 30 8.79 15.54 -6.95
N PHE A 31 10.10 15.69 -6.83
CA PHE A 31 10.95 16.20 -7.91
C PHE A 31 11.00 15.27 -9.13
N GLN A 32 11.01 13.95 -8.92
CA GLN A 32 10.93 12.99 -10.04
C GLN A 32 9.58 13.08 -10.77
N THR A 33 8.49 13.28 -10.02
CA THR A 33 7.14 13.45 -10.56
C THR A 33 7.03 14.73 -11.40
N ILE A 34 7.56 15.85 -10.89
CA ILE A 34 7.61 17.13 -11.63
C ILE A 34 8.39 16.99 -12.93
N LYS A 35 9.47 16.20 -12.93
CA LYS A 35 10.28 15.92 -14.14
C LYS A 35 9.62 14.97 -15.12
N GLY A 36 8.42 14.45 -14.83
CA GLY A 36 7.71 13.51 -15.70
C GLY A 36 8.46 12.19 -15.92
N LYS A 37 9.37 11.81 -15.02
CA LYS A 37 10.17 10.58 -15.15
C LYS A 37 9.36 9.38 -14.69
N ILE A 38 8.34 9.01 -15.45
CA ILE A 38 7.37 7.95 -15.13
C ILE A 38 7.67 6.74 -16.01
N VAL A 39 7.59 5.55 -15.43
CA VAL A 39 7.71 4.29 -16.18
C VAL A 39 6.30 3.78 -16.43
N TYR A 40 5.94 3.68 -17.70
CA TYR A 40 4.78 2.94 -18.16
C TYR A 40 5.29 1.71 -18.87
N ASP A 41 5.27 0.60 -18.15
CA ASP A 41 5.52 -0.70 -18.74
C ASP A 41 4.24 -1.24 -19.39
N ILE A 42 4.38 -2.46 -19.94
CA ILE A 42 3.30 -3.14 -20.65
C ILE A 42 2.13 -3.44 -19.71
N ASP A 43 2.38 -3.70 -18.42
CA ASP A 43 1.34 -4.02 -17.45
C ASP A 43 0.49 -2.78 -17.12
N ILE A 44 1.14 -1.64 -16.86
CA ILE A 44 0.45 -0.38 -16.59
C ILE A 44 -0.35 0.07 -17.83
N ALA A 45 0.26 0.02 -19.01
CA ALA A 45 -0.41 0.44 -20.24
C ALA A 45 -1.65 -0.42 -20.55
N ARG A 46 -1.55 -1.75 -20.36
CA ARG A 46 -2.69 -2.67 -20.49
C ARG A 46 -3.80 -2.33 -19.51
N ASP A 47 -3.46 -2.14 -18.24
CA ASP A 47 -4.47 -1.87 -17.21
C ASP A 47 -5.21 -0.56 -17.48
N PHE A 48 -4.52 0.44 -18.03
CA PHE A 48 -5.13 1.72 -18.39
C PHE A 48 -5.97 1.65 -19.65
N LEU A 49 -5.66 0.76 -20.58
CA LEU A 49 -6.57 0.41 -21.68
C LEU A 49 -7.87 -0.22 -21.15
N LEU A 50 -7.81 -1.08 -20.13
CA LEU A 50 -9.00 -1.64 -19.51
C LEU A 50 -9.84 -0.55 -18.81
N ILE A 51 -9.19 0.39 -18.13
CA ILE A 51 -9.89 1.54 -17.51
C ILE A 51 -10.57 2.40 -18.57
N ASP A 52 -9.88 2.69 -19.68
CA ASP A 52 -10.45 3.44 -20.81
C ASP A 52 -11.67 2.72 -21.40
N GLN A 53 -11.61 1.40 -21.56
CA GLN A 53 -12.75 0.59 -21.99
C GLN A 53 -13.93 0.68 -21.03
N ILE A 54 -13.71 0.62 -19.71
CA ILE A 54 -14.78 0.80 -18.70
C ILE A 54 -15.47 2.15 -18.88
N ILE A 55 -14.70 3.22 -19.13
CA ILE A 55 -15.23 4.57 -19.32
C ILE A 55 -16.01 4.67 -20.63
N LEU A 56 -15.43 4.21 -21.74
CA LEU A 56 -16.01 4.31 -23.08
C LEU A 56 -17.29 3.49 -23.22
N THR A 57 -17.29 2.27 -22.67
CA THR A 57 -18.42 1.36 -22.80
C THR A 57 -19.48 1.55 -21.71
N GLN A 58 -19.15 2.30 -20.64
CA GLN A 58 -19.97 2.44 -19.44
C GLN A 58 -20.33 1.09 -18.79
N HIS A 59 -19.53 0.05 -19.06
CA HIS A 59 -19.73 -1.29 -18.52
C HIS A 59 -18.67 -1.60 -17.45
N PRO A 60 -19.07 -1.72 -16.17
CA PRO A 60 -18.15 -2.08 -15.11
C PRO A 60 -17.64 -3.51 -15.31
N THR A 61 -16.35 -3.73 -15.04
CA THR A 61 -15.76 -5.08 -15.01
C THR A 61 -15.78 -5.67 -13.61
N LEU A 62 -15.98 -6.98 -13.52
CA LEU A 62 -15.83 -7.77 -12.29
C LEU A 62 -14.49 -8.51 -12.24
N ILE A 63 -13.73 -8.49 -13.32
CA ILE A 63 -12.41 -9.14 -13.46
C ILE A 63 -11.36 -8.05 -13.66
N GLY A 64 -10.26 -8.15 -12.92
CA GLY A 64 -9.17 -7.17 -12.94
C GLY A 64 -8.06 -7.52 -13.93
N ALA A 65 -6.88 -6.96 -13.66
CA ALA A 65 -5.67 -7.22 -14.41
C ALA A 65 -5.31 -8.71 -14.44
N ARG A 66 -4.72 -9.18 -15.55
CA ARG A 66 -4.19 -10.54 -15.63
C ARG A 66 -2.99 -10.72 -14.71
N THR A 67 -2.82 -11.94 -14.19
CA THR A 67 -1.59 -12.31 -13.48
C THR A 67 -0.54 -12.83 -14.47
N ALA A 68 0.64 -13.20 -13.95
CA ALA A 68 1.64 -13.94 -14.72
C ALA A 68 1.21 -15.39 -15.04
N ILE A 69 0.18 -15.92 -14.38
CA ILE A 69 -0.39 -17.25 -14.61
C ILE A 69 -1.56 -17.10 -15.59
N ASP A 70 -1.46 -17.77 -16.73
CA ASP A 70 -2.50 -17.71 -17.76
C ASP A 70 -3.83 -18.24 -17.24
N GLY A 71 -4.91 -17.54 -17.60
CA GLY A 71 -6.27 -17.83 -17.14
C GLY A 71 -6.56 -17.36 -15.71
N VAL A 72 -5.59 -16.83 -14.97
CA VAL A 72 -5.79 -16.29 -13.63
C VAL A 72 -5.74 -14.76 -13.67
N PHE A 73 -6.74 -14.14 -13.04
CA PHE A 73 -6.92 -12.69 -13.00
C PHE A 73 -7.02 -12.21 -11.55
N HIS A 74 -6.56 -10.99 -11.32
CA HIS A 74 -6.83 -10.25 -10.09
C HIS A 74 -8.30 -9.80 -10.05
N GLY A 75 -8.73 -9.28 -8.90
CA GLY A 75 -10.01 -8.60 -8.79
C GLY A 75 -9.95 -7.18 -9.36
N PRO A 76 -11.10 -6.50 -9.48
CA PRO A 76 -11.19 -5.26 -10.22
C PRO A 76 -10.81 -4.03 -9.39
N PHE A 77 -10.53 -4.19 -8.08
CA PHE A 77 -10.24 -3.07 -7.17
C PHE A 77 -9.11 -2.16 -7.68
N TRP A 78 -8.05 -2.73 -8.23
CA TRP A 78 -6.94 -1.97 -8.80
C TRP A 78 -7.39 -0.98 -9.89
N LEU A 79 -8.28 -1.43 -10.78
CA LEU A 79 -8.83 -0.61 -11.86
C LEU A 79 -9.70 0.50 -11.27
N TYR A 80 -10.57 0.18 -10.32
CA TYR A 80 -11.47 1.14 -9.68
C TYR A 80 -10.75 2.16 -8.78
N LEU A 81 -9.61 1.82 -8.20
CA LEU A 81 -8.77 2.76 -7.45
C LEU A 81 -8.22 3.85 -8.38
N ASN A 82 -7.83 3.48 -9.60
CA ASN A 82 -7.27 4.40 -10.59
C ASN A 82 -8.33 5.09 -11.46
N LEU A 83 -9.52 4.50 -11.61
CA LEU A 83 -10.59 4.98 -12.49
C LEU A 83 -10.93 6.48 -12.30
N PRO A 84 -11.11 7.02 -11.07
CA PRO A 84 -11.48 8.43 -10.89
C PRO A 84 -10.39 9.38 -11.42
N ILE A 85 -9.12 9.12 -11.09
CA ILE A 85 -8.03 9.98 -11.55
C ILE A 85 -7.77 9.80 -13.03
N PHE A 86 -7.92 8.59 -13.56
CA PHE A 86 -7.76 8.33 -14.98
C PHE A 86 -8.80 9.11 -15.80
N PHE A 87 -10.07 9.09 -15.37
CA PHE A 87 -11.14 9.85 -16.00
C PHE A 87 -10.88 11.37 -15.98
N LEU A 88 -10.53 11.92 -14.81
CA LEU A 88 -10.26 13.36 -14.67
C LEU A 88 -9.05 13.83 -15.47
N SER A 89 -8.02 12.99 -15.54
CA SER A 89 -6.76 13.30 -16.23
C SER A 89 -6.75 12.93 -17.70
N LYS A 90 -7.80 12.26 -18.21
CA LYS A 90 -7.85 11.63 -19.54
C LYS A 90 -6.64 10.71 -19.79
N GLY A 91 -6.27 9.95 -18.75
CA GLY A 91 -5.13 9.04 -18.78
C GLY A 91 -3.75 9.72 -18.76
N ASN A 92 -3.65 11.01 -18.38
CA ASN A 92 -2.34 11.67 -18.30
C ASN A 92 -1.46 11.01 -17.23
N PRO A 93 -0.30 10.43 -17.60
CA PRO A 93 0.55 9.69 -16.69
C PRO A 93 1.08 10.53 -15.54
N ILE A 94 1.39 11.81 -15.80
CA ILE A 94 1.93 12.71 -14.78
C ILE A 94 0.89 12.97 -13.70
N VAL A 95 -0.35 13.24 -14.08
CA VAL A 95 -1.44 13.48 -13.13
C VAL A 95 -1.75 12.22 -12.31
N ILE A 96 -1.68 11.05 -12.92
CA ILE A 96 -1.83 9.77 -12.21
C ILE A 96 -0.69 9.57 -11.20
N SER A 97 0.56 9.87 -11.55
CA SER A 97 1.68 9.82 -10.59
C SER A 97 1.52 10.81 -9.45
N TRP A 98 0.96 12.00 -9.68
CA TRP A 98 0.62 12.94 -8.60
C TRP A 98 -0.39 12.36 -7.61
N PHE A 99 -1.41 11.65 -8.12
CA PHE A 99 -2.37 10.94 -7.28
C PHE A 99 -1.69 9.82 -6.48
N TRP A 100 -0.79 9.06 -7.07
CA TRP A 100 -0.03 8.02 -6.36
C TRP A 100 0.95 8.59 -5.32
N LEU A 101 1.53 9.77 -5.55
CA LEU A 101 2.30 10.49 -4.53
C LEU A 101 1.41 10.86 -3.34
N LEU A 102 0.18 11.35 -3.58
CA LEU A 102 -0.78 11.63 -2.52
C LEU A 102 -1.13 10.36 -1.72
N LEU A 103 -1.48 9.27 -2.41
CA LEU A 103 -1.78 7.98 -1.77
C LEU A 103 -0.59 7.46 -0.96
N PHE A 104 0.64 7.63 -1.46
CA PHE A 104 1.85 7.25 -0.73
C PHE A 104 2.06 8.07 0.54
N MET A 105 1.80 9.38 0.51
CA MET A 105 1.84 10.21 1.72
C MET A 105 0.77 9.79 2.74
N LEU A 106 -0.44 9.46 2.27
CA LEU A 106 -1.50 8.92 3.12
C LEU A 106 -1.13 7.55 3.72
N LEU A 107 -0.43 6.70 2.95
CA LEU A 107 0.11 5.44 3.43
C LEU A 107 1.12 5.68 4.56
N LEU A 108 2.09 6.58 4.38
CA LEU A 108 3.06 6.94 5.44
C LEU A 108 2.34 7.45 6.70
N LEU A 109 1.33 8.30 6.55
CA LEU A 109 0.53 8.79 7.68
C LEU A 109 -0.21 7.65 8.38
N SER A 110 -0.85 6.75 7.63
CA SER A 110 -1.57 5.61 8.19
C SER A 110 -0.64 4.67 8.97
N VAL A 111 0.55 4.37 8.41
CA VAL A 111 1.59 3.57 9.08
C VAL A 111 2.04 4.24 10.35
N PHE A 112 2.28 5.56 10.33
CA PHE A 112 2.69 6.30 11.52
C PHE A 112 1.65 6.21 12.64
N ILE A 113 0.38 6.52 12.33
CA ILE A 113 -0.71 6.54 13.30
C ILE A 113 -0.94 5.14 13.88
N ILE A 114 -1.02 4.12 13.02
CA ILE A 114 -1.35 2.76 13.42
C ILE A 114 -0.20 2.13 14.21
N THR A 115 1.04 2.27 13.72
CA THR A 115 2.21 1.70 14.43
C THR A 115 2.41 2.38 15.78
N SER A 116 2.17 3.69 15.88
CA SER A 116 2.25 4.41 17.17
C SER A 116 1.21 3.93 18.19
N LYS A 117 0.07 3.38 17.73
CA LYS A 117 -0.98 2.82 18.60
C LYS A 117 -0.69 1.38 19.03
N ILE A 118 -0.02 0.61 18.19
CA ILE A 118 0.25 -0.83 18.44
C ILE A 118 1.56 -1.02 19.21
N ALA A 119 2.59 -0.23 18.86
CA ALA A 119 3.89 -0.25 19.49
C ALA A 119 4.14 1.13 20.12
N ASP A 120 5.09 1.89 19.59
CA ASP A 120 5.47 3.20 20.10
C ASP A 120 5.85 4.15 18.96
N LYS A 121 5.96 5.44 19.28
CA LYS A 121 6.28 6.50 18.32
C LYS A 121 7.62 6.25 17.60
N LYS A 122 8.63 5.69 18.28
CA LYS A 122 9.94 5.42 17.69
C LYS A 122 9.83 4.33 16.63
N SER A 123 9.16 3.23 16.96
CA SER A 123 8.88 2.15 16.01
C SER A 123 8.11 2.64 14.79
N ALA A 124 7.14 3.54 14.99
CA ALA A 124 6.39 4.16 13.91
C ALA A 124 7.26 5.01 12.97
N LEU A 125 8.16 5.84 13.53
CA LEU A 125 9.10 6.62 12.73
C LEU A 125 10.06 5.72 11.94
N ILE A 126 10.59 4.66 12.56
CA ILE A 126 11.47 3.70 11.88
C ILE A 126 10.72 3.03 10.71
N ALA A 127 9.49 2.55 10.93
CA ALA A 127 8.67 1.95 9.89
C ALA A 127 8.41 2.93 8.73
N CYS A 128 8.06 4.20 9.04
CA CYS A 128 7.86 5.23 8.02
C CYS A 128 9.15 5.56 7.27
N THR A 129 10.29 5.63 7.95
CA THR A 129 11.60 5.84 7.30
C THR A 129 11.90 4.73 6.32
N LEU A 130 11.78 3.46 6.73
CA LEU A 130 12.01 2.32 5.85
C LEU A 130 11.06 2.35 4.65
N LEU A 131 9.76 2.57 4.88
CA LEU A 131 8.78 2.63 3.80
C LEU A 131 9.00 3.81 2.86
N SER A 132 9.42 4.97 3.38
CA SER A 132 9.69 6.18 2.57
C SER A 132 10.76 5.95 1.50
N THR A 133 11.71 5.04 1.74
CA THR A 133 12.75 4.68 0.76
C THR A 133 12.19 3.98 -0.49
N GLN A 134 11.01 3.36 -0.37
CA GLN A 134 10.35 2.62 -1.45
C GLN A 134 9.42 3.49 -2.28
N GLY A 135 9.21 4.76 -1.90
CA GLY A 135 8.23 5.65 -2.55
C GLY A 135 8.42 5.81 -4.06
N ILE A 136 9.65 5.66 -4.55
CA ILE A 136 9.94 5.77 -5.98
C ILE A 136 9.18 4.74 -6.80
N PHE A 137 9.00 3.52 -6.29
CA PHE A 137 8.29 2.46 -7.01
C PHE A 137 6.79 2.72 -7.04
N PHE A 138 6.21 3.17 -5.92
CA PHE A 138 4.79 3.53 -5.81
C PHE A 138 4.38 4.63 -6.79
N ILE A 139 5.27 5.60 -7.02
CA ILE A 139 4.93 6.84 -7.71
C ILE A 139 5.32 6.77 -9.19
N LYS A 140 6.47 6.18 -9.49
CA LYS A 140 7.03 6.11 -10.84
C LYS A 140 6.39 5.02 -11.69
N SER A 141 5.97 3.93 -11.08
CA SER A 141 5.49 2.73 -11.77
C SER A 141 4.36 2.09 -10.96
N PRO A 142 3.22 2.78 -10.80
CA PRO A 142 2.14 2.28 -9.96
C PRO A 142 1.53 1.00 -10.57
N THR A 143 1.72 -0.14 -9.90
CA THR A 143 1.17 -1.44 -10.26
C THR A 143 0.22 -1.98 -9.20
N ASN A 144 -0.54 -3.02 -9.54
CA ASN A 144 -1.58 -3.62 -8.72
C ASN A 144 -1.14 -4.07 -7.30
N PRO A 145 0.10 -4.55 -7.04
CA PRO A 145 0.64 -4.68 -5.70
C PRO A 145 0.47 -3.45 -4.81
N PHE A 146 0.71 -2.25 -5.33
CA PHE A 146 0.68 -1.04 -4.50
C PHE A 146 -0.74 -0.70 -4.06
N GLY A 147 -1.76 -1.10 -4.81
CA GLY A 147 -3.16 -1.05 -4.35
C GLY A 147 -3.38 -1.87 -3.07
N ALA A 148 -2.80 -3.06 -2.97
CA ALA A 148 -2.85 -3.89 -1.76
C ALA A 148 -2.10 -3.23 -0.59
N PHE A 149 -0.93 -2.65 -0.85
CA PHE A 149 -0.07 -2.06 0.19
C PHE A 149 -0.74 -0.90 0.94
N LEU A 150 -1.62 -0.14 0.27
CA LEU A 150 -2.41 0.92 0.90
C LEU A 150 -3.32 0.39 2.03
N LEU A 151 -3.73 -0.88 1.94
CA LEU A 151 -4.68 -1.50 2.85
C LEU A 151 -4.02 -2.25 4.01
N TYR A 152 -2.72 -2.60 3.91
CA TYR A 152 -2.03 -3.39 4.92
C TYR A 152 -2.05 -2.78 6.33
N PRO A 153 -1.79 -1.48 6.55
CA PRO A 153 -1.80 -0.93 7.90
C PRO A 153 -3.15 -1.12 8.58
N PHE A 154 -4.24 -0.87 7.84
CA PHE A 154 -5.60 -1.03 8.34
C PHE A 154 -5.95 -2.50 8.59
N PHE A 155 -5.58 -3.38 7.66
CA PHE A 155 -5.79 -4.83 7.80
C PHE A 155 -5.14 -5.33 9.11
N PHE A 156 -3.85 -5.06 9.32
CA PHE A 156 -3.15 -5.50 10.51
C PHE A 156 -3.69 -4.83 11.78
N TYR A 157 -4.08 -3.55 11.72
CA TYR A 157 -4.69 -2.87 12.87
C TYR A 157 -5.98 -3.55 13.33
N PHE A 158 -6.91 -3.83 12.42
CA PHE A 158 -8.17 -4.49 12.77
C PHE A 158 -7.94 -5.94 13.17
N PHE A 159 -7.10 -6.67 12.44
CA PHE A 159 -6.78 -8.05 12.76
C PHE A 159 -6.16 -8.21 14.16
N LEU A 160 -5.17 -7.38 14.50
CA LEU A 160 -4.54 -7.42 15.83
C LEU A 160 -5.52 -7.02 16.95
N ASN A 161 -6.37 -6.02 16.73
CA ASN A 161 -7.42 -5.69 17.71
C ASN A 161 -8.40 -6.84 17.90
N TYR A 162 -8.74 -7.59 16.85
CA TYR A 162 -9.54 -8.80 17.00
C TYR A 162 -8.78 -9.86 17.82
N VAL A 163 -7.51 -10.14 17.51
CA VAL A 163 -6.72 -11.14 18.24
C VAL A 163 -6.60 -10.78 19.73
N CYS A 164 -6.39 -9.51 20.06
CA CYS A 164 -6.19 -9.08 21.44
C CYS A 164 -7.51 -8.85 22.22
N LYS A 165 -8.59 -8.45 21.56
CA LYS A 165 -9.85 -8.02 22.21
C LYS A 165 -11.07 -8.87 21.84
N HIS A 166 -10.90 -9.86 20.97
CA HIS A 166 -11.96 -10.72 20.43
C HIS A 166 -13.18 -9.97 19.85
N ASN A 167 -12.97 -8.74 19.36
CA ASN A 167 -14.05 -7.92 18.80
C ASN A 167 -14.39 -8.37 17.37
N LYS A 168 -15.55 -8.99 17.19
CA LYS A 168 -16.04 -9.52 15.90
C LYS A 168 -16.19 -8.47 14.80
N GLN A 169 -16.45 -7.20 15.14
CA GLN A 169 -16.49 -6.12 14.15
C GLN A 169 -15.11 -5.90 13.53
N HIS A 170 -14.05 -5.97 14.33
CA HIS A 170 -12.68 -5.84 13.85
C HIS A 170 -12.29 -7.04 12.97
N LEU A 171 -12.77 -8.25 13.30
CA LEU A 171 -12.61 -9.40 12.41
C LEU A 171 -13.29 -9.16 11.06
N ALA A 172 -14.57 -8.75 11.06
CA ALA A 172 -15.31 -8.47 9.84
C ALA A 172 -14.60 -7.43 8.96
N LEU A 173 -14.15 -6.32 9.55
CA LEU A 173 -13.39 -5.28 8.84
C LEU A 173 -12.08 -5.83 8.28
N SER A 174 -11.33 -6.65 9.04
CA SER A 174 -10.09 -7.27 8.55
C SER A 174 -10.33 -8.22 7.38
N VAL A 175 -11.43 -8.98 7.38
CA VAL A 175 -11.79 -9.89 6.29
C VAL A 175 -12.21 -9.12 5.03
N ILE A 176 -12.96 -8.03 5.18
CA ILE A 176 -13.33 -7.16 4.06
C ILE A 176 -12.08 -6.55 3.42
N LEU A 177 -11.16 -6.00 4.24
CA LEU A 177 -9.89 -5.45 3.75
C LEU A 177 -9.03 -6.51 3.07
N LEU A 178 -9.00 -7.72 3.61
CA LEU A 178 -8.32 -8.86 2.99
C LEU A 178 -8.92 -9.21 1.63
N GLY A 179 -10.24 -9.12 1.48
CA GLY A 179 -10.92 -9.25 0.18
C GLY A 179 -10.39 -8.22 -0.83
N PHE A 180 -10.29 -6.95 -0.45
CA PHE A 180 -9.73 -5.91 -1.32
C PHE A 180 -8.23 -6.09 -1.61
N ILE A 181 -7.45 -6.59 -0.64
CA ILE A 181 -6.05 -6.97 -0.84
C ILE A 181 -5.94 -8.07 -1.90
N ILE A 182 -6.75 -9.14 -1.79
CA ILE A 182 -6.79 -10.24 -2.77
C ILE A 182 -7.21 -9.71 -4.14
N GLN A 183 -8.20 -8.81 -4.19
CA GLN A 183 -8.62 -8.19 -5.44
C GLN A 183 -7.51 -7.36 -6.08
N SER A 184 -6.64 -6.72 -5.30
CA SER A 184 -5.51 -5.95 -5.83
C SER A 184 -4.37 -6.87 -6.28
N GLU A 185 -4.00 -7.83 -5.44
CA GLU A 185 -2.85 -8.69 -5.63
C GLU A 185 -3.06 -10.05 -4.96
N ILE A 186 -3.32 -11.07 -5.77
CA ILE A 186 -3.72 -12.40 -5.28
C ILE A 186 -2.54 -13.12 -4.60
N VAL A 187 -1.32 -12.87 -5.08
CA VAL A 187 -0.10 -13.54 -4.59
C VAL A 187 0.18 -13.13 -3.15
N PHE A 188 -0.19 -11.92 -2.73
CA PHE A 188 -0.05 -11.49 -1.34
C PHE A 188 -1.30 -11.77 -0.52
N GLY A 189 -2.49 -11.61 -1.10
CA GLY A 189 -3.74 -11.80 -0.39
C GLY A 189 -4.00 -13.24 0.05
N LEU A 190 -3.73 -14.23 -0.81
CA LEU A 190 -4.00 -15.64 -0.50
C LEU A 190 -3.15 -16.19 0.67
N PRO A 191 -1.82 -15.97 0.72
CA PRO A 191 -1.04 -16.40 1.89
C PRO A 191 -1.51 -15.78 3.20
N ILE A 192 -1.90 -14.49 3.18
CA ILE A 192 -2.46 -13.82 4.36
C ILE A 192 -3.79 -14.48 4.76
N PHE A 193 -4.65 -14.79 3.78
CA PHE A 193 -5.91 -15.50 4.04
C PHE A 193 -5.71 -16.84 4.72
N PHE A 194 -4.82 -17.69 4.19
CA PHE A 194 -4.55 -18.99 4.81
C PHE A 194 -3.94 -18.84 6.21
N SER A 195 -3.07 -17.85 6.41
CA SER A 195 -2.49 -17.55 7.73
C SER A 195 -3.55 -17.14 8.75
N VAL A 196 -4.46 -16.23 8.37
CA VAL A 196 -5.58 -15.79 9.21
C VAL A 196 -6.50 -16.97 9.52
N PHE A 197 -6.89 -17.75 8.50
CA PHE A 197 -7.76 -18.91 8.67
C PHE A 197 -7.16 -19.94 9.63
N PHE A 198 -5.88 -20.24 9.46
CA PHE A 198 -5.15 -21.15 10.34
C PHE A 198 -5.11 -20.67 11.79
N LEU A 199 -4.82 -19.38 12.02
CA LEU A 199 -4.83 -18.78 13.36
C LEU A 199 -6.22 -18.84 14.01
N LEU A 200 -7.28 -18.58 13.24
CA LEU A 200 -8.67 -18.69 13.72
C LEU A 200 -9.04 -20.13 14.08
N PHE A 201 -8.59 -21.10 13.28
CA PHE A 201 -8.81 -22.52 13.55
C PHE A 201 -8.12 -22.94 14.86
N LEU A 202 -6.86 -22.56 15.05
CA LEU A 202 -6.13 -22.83 16.30
C LEU A 202 -6.77 -22.16 17.53
N SER A 203 -7.33 -20.96 17.36
CA SER A 203 -8.00 -20.24 18.44
C SER A 203 -9.30 -20.89 18.90
N LYS A 204 -9.93 -21.75 18.10
CA LYS A 204 -11.16 -22.49 18.49
C LYS A 204 -10.87 -23.77 19.30
N ASN A 205 -9.63 -24.26 19.24
CA ASN A 205 -9.21 -25.49 19.92
C ASN A 205 -8.59 -25.22 21.30
N LYS A 206 -8.74 -24.00 21.82
CA LYS A 206 -8.42 -23.59 23.20
C LYS A 206 -9.71 -23.16 23.88
#